data_AF-A0A2G8L7S0-F1
#
_entry.id   AF-A0A2G8L7S0-F1
#
_cell.length_a   1.000
_cell.length_b   1.000
_cell.length_c   1.000
_cell.angle_alpha   90.00
_cell.angle_beta   90.00
_cell.angle_gamma   90.00
#
_symmetry.space_group_name_H-M   'P 1'
#
loop_
_entity.id
_entity.type
_entity.pdbx_description
1 polymer ?
#
loop_
_entity_poly.entity_id
_entity_poly.type
_entity_poly.pdbx_seq_one_letter_code
_entity_poly.pdbx_strand_id
1 'polypeptide(L)'
;MNVLNRTLQGKDTNLMIANDNIKGFLATLALLKSKVDNRRFHIQSLISQFDKYFPELDVPSFAVARDPFTAPLDAVAEDDIIEEELVRMKQDSEAKTVYQSFSLQEFWCRMLKSYPNVSQKAVWLLMPYPTSYICEQSFSTMAAIKTKSRIDCQ
;
A
#
# COMPACT_ATOMS: atom_id res chain seq x y z
N MET A 1 -21.85 -3.68 42.55
CA MET A 1 -21.05 -4.73 43.23
C MET A 1 -20.97 -5.94 42.30
N ASN A 2 -19.76 -6.39 41.90
CA ASN A 2 -19.62 -7.54 40.99
C ASN A 2 -20.07 -8.85 41.67
N VAL A 3 -20.39 -9.88 40.87
CA VAL A 3 -20.92 -11.17 41.37
C VAL A 3 -19.98 -11.81 42.39
N LEU A 4 -18.66 -11.76 42.13
CA LEU A 4 -17.62 -12.28 43.02
C LEU A 4 -17.64 -11.62 44.41
N ASN A 5 -17.83 -10.30 44.48
CA ASN A 5 -17.87 -9.56 45.74
C ASN A 5 -19.11 -9.90 46.58
N ARG A 6 -20.24 -10.23 45.92
CA ARG A 6 -21.42 -10.76 46.63
C ARG A 6 -21.20 -12.18 47.16
N THR A 7 -20.52 -13.03 46.39
CA THR A 7 -20.21 -14.42 46.80
C THR A 7 -19.20 -14.48 47.94
N LEU A 8 -18.20 -13.57 47.97
CA LEU A 8 -17.19 -13.51 49.02
C LEU A 8 -17.70 -12.96 50.36
N GLN A 9 -18.85 -12.27 50.37
CA GLN A 9 -19.45 -11.65 51.58
C GLN A 9 -20.65 -12.44 52.15
N GLY A 10 -20.96 -13.62 51.60
CA GLY A 10 -22.08 -14.46 52.02
C GLY A 10 -21.87 -15.11 53.40
N LYS A 11 -22.96 -15.36 54.15
CA LYS A 11 -22.93 -15.98 55.48
C LYS A 11 -22.40 -17.43 55.50
N ASP A 12 -22.45 -18.12 54.35
CA ASP A 12 -22.03 -19.52 54.20
C ASP A 12 -20.62 -19.68 53.56
N THR A 13 -19.89 -18.57 53.38
CA THR A 13 -18.57 -18.58 52.74
C THR A 13 -17.49 -19.02 53.73
N ASN A 14 -16.95 -20.23 53.54
CA ASN A 14 -15.78 -20.69 54.29
C ASN A 14 -14.46 -20.38 53.56
N LEU A 15 -13.34 -20.52 54.28
CA LEU A 15 -12.00 -20.21 53.78
C LEU A 15 -11.63 -20.98 52.50
N MET A 16 -12.08 -22.24 52.40
CA MET A 16 -11.80 -23.11 51.25
C MET A 16 -12.53 -22.60 49.99
N ILE A 17 -13.82 -22.27 50.12
CA ILE A 17 -14.65 -21.72 49.04
C ILE A 17 -14.12 -20.35 48.59
N ALA A 18 -13.73 -19.48 49.54
CA ALA A 18 -13.16 -18.17 49.22
C ALA A 18 -11.84 -18.31 48.42
N ASN A 19 -10.95 -19.22 48.83
CA ASN A 19 -9.69 -19.49 48.13
C ASN A 19 -9.90 -20.00 46.70
N ASP A 20 -10.82 -20.93 46.49
CA ASP A 20 -11.09 -21.47 45.15
C ASP A 20 -11.70 -20.41 44.22
N ASN A 21 -12.59 -19.57 44.74
CA ASN A 21 -13.13 -18.42 44.01
C ASN A 21 -12.04 -17.40 43.63
N ILE A 22 -11.11 -17.10 44.54
CA ILE A 22 -9.97 -16.20 44.25
C ILE A 22 -9.08 -16.82 43.18
N LYS A 23 -8.75 -18.12 43.28
CA LYS A 23 -7.96 -18.83 42.25
C LYS A 23 -8.63 -18.78 40.88
N GLY A 24 -9.93 -19.05 40.82
CA GLY A 24 -10.70 -18.98 39.57
C GLY A 24 -10.72 -17.57 38.97
N PHE A 25 -10.81 -16.56 39.82
CA PHE A 25 -10.72 -15.16 39.38
C PHE A 25 -9.34 -14.81 38.84
N LEU A 26 -8.25 -15.20 39.53
CA LEU A 26 -6.88 -15.00 39.06
C LEU A 26 -6.63 -15.68 37.70
N ALA A 27 -7.12 -16.90 37.52
CA ALA A 27 -7.05 -17.60 36.24
C ALA A 27 -7.83 -16.84 35.13
N THR A 28 -9.01 -16.33 35.45
CA THR A 28 -9.82 -15.54 34.52
C THR A 28 -9.11 -14.23 34.13
N LEU A 29 -8.50 -13.53 35.09
CA LEU A 29 -7.71 -12.33 34.81
C LEU A 29 -6.51 -12.62 33.90
N ALA A 30 -5.82 -13.74 34.12
CA ALA A 30 -4.70 -14.17 33.26
C ALA A 30 -5.18 -14.45 31.82
N LEU A 31 -6.32 -15.12 31.65
CA LEU A 31 -6.94 -15.36 30.34
C LEU A 31 -7.34 -14.05 29.65
N LEU A 32 -7.93 -13.11 30.38
CA LEU A 32 -8.31 -11.80 29.83
C LEU A 32 -7.09 -11.00 29.38
N LYS A 33 -6.01 -11.01 30.19
CA LYS A 33 -4.73 -10.40 29.82
C LYS A 33 -4.18 -10.99 28.53
N SER A 34 -4.10 -12.32 28.44
CA SER A 34 -3.66 -13.04 27.24
C SER A 34 -4.51 -12.69 26.01
N LYS A 35 -5.84 -12.61 26.15
CA LYS A 35 -6.73 -12.21 25.05
C LYS A 35 -6.48 -10.78 24.57
N VAL A 36 -6.18 -9.84 25.48
CA VAL A 36 -5.84 -8.45 25.13
C VAL A 36 -4.49 -8.41 24.40
N ASP A 37 -3.49 -9.12 24.92
CA ASP A 37 -2.15 -9.18 24.33
C ASP A 37 -2.17 -9.81 22.93
N ASN A 38 -2.95 -10.88 22.73
CA ASN A 38 -3.08 -11.52 21.42
C ASN A 38 -3.73 -10.59 20.38
N ARG A 39 -4.78 -9.84 20.75
CA ARG A 39 -5.37 -8.83 19.86
C ARG A 39 -4.37 -7.74 19.51
N ARG A 40 -3.59 -7.28 20.49
CA ARG A 40 -2.56 -6.25 20.27
C ARG A 40 -1.51 -6.72 19.28
N PHE A 41 -1.02 -7.95 19.47
CA PHE A 41 -0.06 -8.57 18.56
C PHE A 41 -0.64 -8.69 17.14
N HIS A 42 -1.89 -9.14 17.03
CA HIS A 42 -2.55 -9.26 15.73
C HIS A 42 -2.67 -7.91 15.01
N ILE A 43 -3.07 -6.84 15.72
CA ILE A 43 -3.16 -5.49 15.15
C ILE A 43 -1.78 -4.98 14.71
N GLN A 44 -0.74 -5.19 15.53
CA GLN A 44 0.63 -4.79 15.16
C GLN A 44 1.14 -5.55 13.94
N SER A 45 0.86 -6.85 13.86
CA SER A 45 1.18 -7.68 12.70
C SER A 45 0.44 -7.17 11.45
N LEU A 46 -0.82 -6.79 11.58
CA LEU A 46 -1.60 -6.22 10.49
C LEU A 46 -1.02 -4.88 10.02
N ILE A 47 -0.72 -3.96 10.95
CA ILE A 47 -0.08 -2.67 10.62
C ILE A 47 1.24 -2.90 9.88
N SER A 48 2.10 -3.79 10.37
CA SER A 48 3.38 -4.12 9.71
C SER A 48 3.19 -4.67 8.31
N GLN A 49 2.12 -5.45 8.05
CA GLN A 49 1.80 -5.87 6.69
C GLN A 49 1.31 -4.70 5.83
N PHE A 50 0.47 -3.81 6.36
CA PHE A 50 0.05 -2.62 5.64
C PHE A 50 1.25 -1.74 5.27
N ASP A 51 2.16 -1.45 6.20
CA ASP A 51 3.36 -0.65 5.90
C ASP A 51 4.26 -1.31 4.84
N LYS A 52 4.31 -2.65 4.83
CA LYS A 52 5.06 -3.42 3.84
C LYS A 52 4.44 -3.35 2.43
N TYR A 53 3.12 -3.45 2.33
CA TYR A 53 2.40 -3.50 1.05
C TYR A 53 1.97 -2.12 0.54
N PHE A 54 1.83 -1.14 1.44
CA PHE A 54 1.41 0.23 1.21
C PHE A 54 2.36 1.18 1.94
N PRO A 55 3.64 1.27 1.51
CA PRO A 55 4.56 2.24 2.08
C PRO A 55 4.02 3.66 1.91
N GLU A 56 4.45 4.58 2.79
CA GLU A 56 4.11 5.99 2.64
C GLU A 56 4.46 6.48 1.23
N LEU A 57 3.49 7.16 0.61
CA LEU A 57 3.67 7.70 -0.74
C LEU A 57 4.70 8.82 -0.68
N ASP A 58 5.68 8.78 -1.57
CA ASP A 58 6.57 9.91 -1.83
C ASP A 58 5.79 11.03 -2.53
N VAL A 59 5.06 11.81 -1.72
CA VAL A 59 4.17 12.90 -2.16
C VAL A 59 4.86 13.86 -3.15
N PRO A 60 6.14 14.25 -2.95
CA PRO A 60 6.92 14.97 -3.96
C PRO A 60 6.97 14.28 -5.32
N SER A 61 7.35 13.01 -5.41
CA SER A 61 7.37 12.27 -6.70
C SER A 61 5.98 12.20 -7.36
N PHE A 62 4.91 12.14 -6.58
CA PHE A 62 3.54 12.20 -7.10
C PHE A 62 3.17 13.55 -7.71
N ALA A 63 3.81 14.64 -7.28
CA ALA A 63 3.58 15.95 -7.87
C ALA A 63 3.99 15.98 -9.35
N VAL A 64 5.14 15.40 -9.69
CA VAL A 64 5.62 15.28 -11.07
C VAL A 64 4.68 14.43 -11.90
N ALA A 65 4.25 13.27 -11.36
CA ALA A 65 3.34 12.38 -12.07
C ALA A 65 1.95 13.00 -12.32
N ARG A 66 1.50 13.90 -11.44
CA ARG A 66 0.19 14.58 -11.56
C ARG A 66 0.24 15.77 -12.52
N ASP A 67 1.26 16.60 -12.39
CA ASP A 67 1.46 17.77 -13.24
C ASP A 67 2.96 18.07 -13.39
N PRO A 68 3.59 17.55 -14.45
CA PRO A 68 5.02 17.74 -14.65
C PRO A 68 5.39 19.18 -15.01
N PHE A 69 4.42 20.05 -15.37
CA PHE A 69 4.71 21.44 -15.72
C PHE A 69 4.73 22.36 -14.51
N THR A 70 3.98 22.03 -13.44
CA THR A 70 3.94 22.82 -12.21
C THR A 70 4.71 22.21 -11.03
N ALA A 71 5.08 20.93 -11.10
CA ALA A 71 5.82 20.27 -10.03
C ALA A 71 7.18 20.93 -9.73
N PRO A 72 7.62 21.02 -8.46
CA PRO A 72 8.95 21.52 -8.13
C PRO A 72 10.04 20.56 -8.66
N LEU A 73 11.19 21.09 -9.09
CA LEU A 73 12.31 20.25 -9.55
C LEU A 73 12.91 19.43 -8.40
N ASP A 74 12.87 19.97 -7.18
CA ASP A 74 13.29 19.29 -5.95
C ASP A 74 12.57 17.94 -5.72
N ALA A 75 11.43 17.70 -6.37
CA ALA A 75 10.71 16.43 -6.30
C ALA A 75 11.45 15.26 -6.97
N VAL A 76 12.48 15.53 -7.78
CA VAL A 76 13.28 14.51 -8.48
C VAL A 76 14.79 14.73 -8.31
N ALA A 77 15.20 15.54 -7.34
CA ALA A 77 16.61 15.90 -7.11
C ALA A 77 17.53 14.74 -6.73
N GLU A 78 16.97 13.55 -6.46
CA GLU A 78 17.74 12.32 -6.22
C GLU A 78 18.23 11.64 -7.50
N ASP A 79 17.69 12.02 -8.68
CA ASP A 79 17.99 11.40 -9.96
C ASP A 79 18.22 12.47 -11.05
N ASP A 80 19.50 12.76 -11.30
CA ASP A 80 19.95 13.76 -12.28
C ASP A 80 19.37 13.53 -13.69
N ILE A 81 19.18 12.26 -14.09
CA ILE A 81 18.68 11.92 -15.44
C ILE A 81 17.20 12.30 -15.54
N ILE A 82 16.42 11.98 -14.51
CA ILE A 82 15.00 12.32 -14.45
C ILE A 82 14.83 13.85 -14.33
N GLU A 83 15.67 14.51 -13.54
CA GLU A 83 15.65 15.97 -13.39
C GLU A 83 15.92 16.66 -14.73
N GLU A 84 16.99 16.29 -15.45
CA GLU A 84 17.32 16.88 -16.76
C GLU A 84 16.17 16.69 -17.76
N GLU A 85 15.59 15.50 -17.79
CA GLU A 85 14.49 15.16 -18.67
C GLU A 85 13.21 15.96 -18.36
N LEU A 86 12.91 16.13 -17.07
CA LEU A 86 11.80 16.97 -16.60
C LEU A 86 12.02 18.44 -16.96
N VAL A 87 13.25 18.96 -16.83
CA VAL A 87 13.58 20.34 -17.24
C VAL A 87 13.34 20.54 -18.74
N ARG A 88 13.78 19.59 -19.58
CA ARG A 88 13.52 19.64 -21.03
C ARG A 88 12.03 19.58 -21.34
N MET A 89 11.28 18.68 -20.69
CA MET A 89 9.83 18.56 -20.86
C MET A 89 9.10 19.86 -20.48
N LYS A 90 9.48 20.50 -19.37
CA LYS A 90 8.88 21.77 -18.93
C LYS A 90 9.03 22.91 -19.93
N GLN A 91 10.11 22.88 -20.73
CA GLN A 91 10.39 23.86 -21.77
C GLN A 91 9.76 23.51 -23.14
N ASP A 92 9.22 22.29 -23.27
CA ASP A 92 8.61 21.81 -24.49
C ASP A 92 7.12 22.21 -24.57
N SER A 93 6.83 23.16 -25.47
CA SER A 93 5.47 23.64 -25.73
C SER A 93 4.57 22.59 -26.38
N GLU A 94 5.13 21.67 -27.16
CA GLU A 94 4.37 20.58 -27.77
C GLU A 94 3.94 19.58 -26.69
N ALA A 95 4.87 19.17 -25.82
CA ALA A 95 4.55 18.33 -24.66
C ALA A 95 3.46 18.97 -23.78
N LYS A 96 3.54 20.29 -23.54
CA LYS A 96 2.51 21.02 -22.79
C LYS A 96 1.15 21.01 -23.48
N THR A 97 1.13 21.14 -24.80
CA THR A 97 -0.11 21.07 -25.60
C THR A 97 -0.72 19.67 -25.50
N VAL A 98 0.10 18.62 -25.60
CA VAL A 98 -0.35 17.22 -25.44
C VAL A 98 -0.91 16.99 -24.04
N TYR A 99 -0.25 17.51 -22.98
CA TYR A 99 -0.74 17.41 -21.60
C TYR A 99 -2.13 18.04 -21.43
N GLN A 100 -2.37 19.18 -22.06
CA GLN A 100 -3.68 19.86 -22.00
C GLN A 100 -4.76 19.20 -22.85
N SER A 101 -4.37 18.42 -23.87
CA SER A 101 -5.29 17.85 -24.86
C SER A 101 -5.78 16.44 -24.51
N PHE A 102 -5.06 15.71 -23.67
CA PHE A 102 -5.31 14.30 -23.39
C PHE A 102 -5.40 14.00 -21.89
N SER A 103 -5.91 12.82 -21.55
CA SER A 103 -5.91 12.37 -20.15
C SER A 103 -4.48 12.16 -19.63
N LEU A 104 -4.31 12.18 -18.32
CA LEU A 104 -3.01 12.02 -17.66
C LEU A 104 -2.31 10.72 -18.06
N GLN A 105 -3.05 9.61 -18.10
CA GLN A 105 -2.53 8.31 -18.49
C GLN A 105 -2.04 8.30 -19.94
N GLU A 106 -2.85 8.83 -20.86
CA GLU A 106 -2.46 8.85 -22.27
C GLU A 106 -1.30 9.82 -22.53
N PHE A 107 -1.24 10.95 -21.81
CA PHE A 107 -0.11 11.87 -21.85
C PHE A 107 1.19 11.12 -21.52
N TRP A 108 1.25 10.45 -20.38
CA TRP A 108 2.44 9.72 -19.96
C TRP A 108 2.81 8.59 -20.92
N CYS A 109 1.83 7.84 -21.42
CA CYS A 109 2.05 6.81 -22.44
C CYS A 109 2.66 7.38 -23.73
N ARG A 110 2.26 8.58 -24.17
CA ARG A 110 2.83 9.24 -25.35
C ARG A 110 4.23 9.79 -25.10
N MET A 111 4.50 10.26 -23.88
CA MET A 111 5.80 10.80 -23.50
C MET A 111 6.88 9.72 -23.31
N LEU A 112 6.52 8.44 -23.14
CA LEU A 112 7.46 7.31 -22.98
C LEU A 112 8.58 7.23 -24.04
N LYS A 113 8.35 7.74 -25.26
CA LYS A 113 9.35 7.73 -26.32
C LYS A 113 10.32 8.92 -26.24
N SER A 114 9.80 10.12 -26.00
CA SER A 114 10.58 11.37 -26.01
C SER A 114 11.24 11.65 -24.66
N TYR A 115 10.57 11.23 -23.58
CA TYR A 115 10.95 11.42 -22.20
C TYR A 115 10.78 10.08 -21.46
N PRO A 116 11.62 9.08 -21.72
CA PRO A 116 11.45 7.73 -21.21
C PRO A 116 11.56 7.62 -19.68
N ASN A 117 12.50 8.32 -19.04
CA ASN A 117 12.79 8.11 -17.61
C ASN A 117 11.71 8.75 -16.73
N VAL A 118 11.36 10.01 -16.99
CA VAL A 118 10.33 10.73 -16.22
C VAL A 118 8.95 10.12 -16.48
N SER A 119 8.67 9.72 -17.72
CA SER A 119 7.39 9.11 -18.07
C SER A 119 7.25 7.72 -17.48
N GLN A 120 8.30 6.90 -17.51
CA GLN A 120 8.27 5.59 -16.88
C GLN A 120 8.01 5.73 -15.37
N LYS A 121 8.73 6.62 -14.69
CA LYS A 121 8.50 6.89 -13.25
C LYS A 121 7.06 7.33 -12.99
N ALA A 122 6.52 8.24 -13.79
CA ALA A 122 5.13 8.68 -13.65
C ALA A 122 4.10 7.56 -13.89
N VAL A 123 4.29 6.73 -14.92
CA VAL A 123 3.43 5.56 -15.17
C VAL A 123 3.45 4.60 -13.98
N TRP A 124 4.63 4.29 -13.43
CA TRP A 124 4.75 3.43 -12.26
C TRP A 124 4.02 3.99 -11.03
N LEU A 125 4.12 5.30 -10.79
CA LEU A 125 3.46 5.96 -9.66
C LEU A 125 1.93 6.00 -9.82
N LEU A 126 1.44 6.12 -11.06
CA LEU A 126 0.00 6.23 -11.35
C LEU A 126 -0.72 4.88 -11.48
N MET A 127 0.00 3.76 -11.64
CA MET A 127 -0.64 2.46 -11.77
C MET A 127 -1.15 1.92 -10.42
N PRO A 128 -2.45 1.63 -10.28
CA PRO A 128 -2.93 0.91 -9.13
C PRO A 128 -2.40 -0.53 -9.17
N TYR A 129 -1.67 -0.94 -8.13
CA TYR A 129 -1.10 -2.29 -7.98
C TYR A 129 -0.13 -2.70 -9.10
N PRO A 130 1.10 -2.15 -9.13
CA PRO A 130 2.09 -2.43 -10.17
C PRO A 130 2.37 -3.93 -10.37
N THR A 131 2.34 -4.73 -9.30
CA THR A 131 2.58 -6.19 -9.37
C THR A 131 1.45 -6.95 -10.05
N SER A 132 0.19 -6.58 -9.82
CA SER A 132 -0.97 -7.18 -10.50
C SER A 132 -0.96 -6.86 -11.99
N TYR A 133 -0.67 -5.60 -12.35
CA TYR A 133 -0.55 -5.20 -13.76
C TYR A 133 0.56 -5.96 -14.50
N ILE A 134 1.75 -6.09 -13.91
CA ILE A 134 2.84 -6.89 -14.50
C ILE A 134 2.39 -8.34 -14.71
N CYS A 135 1.69 -8.91 -13.71
CA CYS A 135 1.19 -10.27 -13.77
C CYS A 135 0.19 -10.42 -14.93
N GLU A 136 -0.81 -9.55 -15.02
CA GLU A 136 -1.79 -9.52 -16.12
C GLU A 136 -1.14 -9.34 -17.49
N GLN A 137 -0.13 -8.47 -17.62
CA GLN A 137 0.59 -8.29 -18.87
C GLN A 137 1.43 -9.52 -19.26
N SER A 138 2.06 -10.17 -18.29
CA SER A 138 2.82 -11.40 -18.53
C SER A 138 1.90 -12.54 -19.00
N PHE A 139 0.73 -12.69 -18.38
CA PHE A 139 -0.29 -13.63 -18.82
C PHE A 139 -0.83 -13.29 -20.21
N SER A 140 -1.11 -12.01 -20.48
CA SER A 140 -1.60 -11.55 -21.79
C SER A 140 -0.60 -11.83 -22.91
N THR A 141 0.69 -11.58 -22.64
CA THR A 141 1.78 -11.89 -23.58
C THR A 141 1.88 -13.39 -23.84
N MET A 142 1.83 -14.21 -22.79
CA MET A 142 1.84 -15.67 -22.92
C MET A 142 0.63 -16.18 -23.71
N ALA A 143 -0.55 -15.60 -23.48
CA ALA A 143 -1.75 -15.91 -24.24
C ALA A 143 -1.60 -15.57 -25.73
N ALA A 144 -1.03 -14.40 -26.06
CA ALA A 144 -0.77 -13.96 -27.43
C ALA A 144 0.24 -14.87 -28.17
N ILE A 145 1.30 -15.31 -27.49
CA ILE A 145 2.26 -16.27 -28.04
C ILE A 145 1.57 -17.60 -28.37
N LYS A 146 0.73 -18.09 -27.45
CA LYS A 146 0.01 -19.36 -27.62
C LYS A 146 -1.05 -19.33 -28.71
N THR A 147 -1.72 -18.21 -28.93
CA THR A 147 -2.66 -18.06 -30.05
C THR A 147 -1.94 -17.92 -31.38
N LYS A 148 -0.84 -17.16 -31.44
CA LYS A 148 -0.02 -17.06 -32.66
C LYS A 148 0.55 -18.41 -33.09
N SER A 149 1.09 -19.21 -32.16
CA SER A 149 1.59 -20.56 -32.47
C SER A 149 0.51 -21.53 -32.95
N ARG A 150 -0.78 -21.26 -32.72
CA ARG A 150 -1.91 -22.08 -33.19
C ARG A 150 -2.40 -21.64 -34.56
N ILE A 151 -2.29 -20.36 -34.89
CA ILE A 151 -2.64 -19.82 -36.21
C ILE A 151 -1.57 -20.18 -37.25
N ASP A 152 -0.29 -20.19 -36.87
CA ASP A 152 0.82 -20.56 -37.77
C ASP A 152 0.92 -22.09 -38.03
N CYS A 153 0.08 -22.90 -37.37
CA CYS A 153 0.03 -24.36 -37.51
C CYS A 153 -1.22 -24.85 -38.27
N GLN A 154 -1.97 -23.94 -38.91
CA GLN A 154 -3.05 -24.21 -39.87
C GLN A 154 -2.63 -23.79 -41.27
#